data_AF-A0A1A3H733-F1
#
_entry.id   AF-A0A1A3H733-F1
#
_cell.length_a   1.000
_cell.length_b   1.000
_cell.length_c   1.000
_cell.angle_alpha   90.00
_cell.angle_beta   90.00
_cell.angle_gamma   90.00
#
_symmetry.space_group_name_H-M   'P 1'
#
loop_
_entity.id
_entity.type
_entity.pdbx_description
1 polymer ?
#
loop_
_entity_poly.entity_id
_entity_poly.type
_entity_poly.pdbx_seq_one_letter_code
_entity_poly.pdbx_strand_id
1 'polypeptide(L)'
;MKSSPDSELHGCLLQLNSSARPWLIRDGATEGVDLVAEWKSDDPDWRQVLEDLAVALTFQIHLRLDAENRLLHAVDHLVEWRQDAEGQWIECHDTGDLQLFWSGNSNCMHHLITTDDIKIPIQQCAADAGWAYRVG
;
A
#
# COMPACT_ATOMS: atom_id res chain seq x y z
N MET A 1 17.37 -26.10 -7.59
CA MET A 1 15.99 -26.17 -7.09
C MET A 1 15.23 -25.06 -7.78
N LYS A 2 14.08 -25.34 -8.40
CA LYS A 2 13.24 -24.28 -8.99
C LYS A 2 12.53 -23.57 -7.83
N SER A 3 12.50 -22.25 -7.86
CA SER A 3 11.72 -21.46 -6.91
C SER A 3 10.23 -21.79 -7.10
N SER A 4 9.47 -21.80 -6.01
CA SER A 4 8.01 -21.93 -6.09
C SER A 4 7.41 -20.64 -6.67
N PRO A 5 6.28 -20.70 -7.39
CA PRO A 5 5.71 -19.52 -8.06
C PRO A 5 5.35 -18.38 -7.09
N ASP A 6 4.96 -18.70 -5.86
CA ASP A 6 4.76 -17.74 -4.77
C ASP A 6 6.06 -16.97 -4.44
N SER A 7 7.17 -17.69 -4.32
CA SER A 7 8.47 -17.11 -3.98
C SER A 7 9.00 -16.22 -5.12
N GLU A 8 8.66 -16.54 -6.37
CA GLU A 8 8.96 -15.71 -7.54
C GLU A 8 8.15 -14.40 -7.51
N LEU A 9 6.82 -14.46 -7.35
CA LEU A 9 5.98 -13.27 -7.27
C LEU A 9 6.35 -12.40 -6.05
N HIS A 10 6.56 -13.02 -4.89
CA HIS A 10 6.99 -12.33 -3.68
C HIS A 10 8.29 -11.53 -3.90
N GLY A 11 9.27 -12.15 -4.56
CA GLY A 11 10.52 -11.48 -4.95
C GLY A 11 10.29 -10.32 -5.92
N CYS A 12 9.43 -10.50 -6.93
CA CYS A 12 9.09 -9.44 -7.88
C CYS A 12 8.38 -8.24 -7.21
N LEU A 13 7.46 -8.51 -6.27
CA LEU A 13 6.76 -7.45 -5.52
C LEU A 13 7.75 -6.62 -4.70
N LEU A 14 8.68 -7.27 -3.99
CA LEU A 14 9.70 -6.57 -3.22
C LEU A 14 10.66 -5.73 -4.09
N GLN A 15 10.86 -6.12 -5.36
CA GLN A 15 11.67 -5.35 -6.32
C GLN A 15 10.98 -4.06 -6.80
N LEU A 16 9.68 -3.88 -6.54
CA LEU A 16 8.99 -2.63 -6.83
C LEU A 16 9.43 -1.48 -5.91
N ASN A 17 10.09 -1.80 -4.79
CA ASN A 17 10.65 -0.81 -3.89
C ASN A 17 11.72 0.03 -4.58
N SER A 18 11.57 1.35 -4.48
CA SER A 18 12.51 2.31 -5.05
C SER A 18 12.56 3.55 -4.16
N SER A 19 13.74 4.17 -4.03
CA SER A 19 13.87 5.47 -3.37
C SER A 19 13.07 6.57 -4.06
N ALA A 20 12.79 6.42 -5.36
CA ALA A 20 12.02 7.38 -6.15
C ALA A 20 10.49 7.28 -5.94
N ARG A 21 9.99 6.42 -5.04
CA ARG A 21 8.57 6.25 -4.75
C ARG A 21 8.26 6.54 -3.27
N PRO A 22 7.11 7.15 -2.96
CA PRO A 22 6.69 7.52 -1.60
C PRO A 22 6.19 6.35 -0.74
N TRP A 23 6.25 5.13 -1.25
CA TRP A 23 5.73 3.93 -0.62
C TRP A 23 6.75 2.79 -0.71
N LEU A 24 6.57 1.78 0.14
CA LEU A 24 7.33 0.53 0.11
C LEU A 24 6.42 -0.68 0.28
N ILE A 25 6.93 -1.85 -0.06
CA ILE A 25 6.39 -3.17 0.24
C ILE A 25 7.35 -3.85 1.21
N ARG A 26 6.85 -4.30 2.35
CA ARG A 26 7.61 -5.04 3.38
C ARG A 26 6.96 -6.37 3.69
N ASP A 27 7.67 -7.18 4.47
CA ASP A 27 7.14 -8.39 5.09
C ASP A 27 5.91 -8.06 5.95
N GLY A 28 4.85 -8.89 5.80
CA GLY A 28 3.56 -8.71 6.45
C GLY A 28 3.32 -9.63 7.66
N ALA A 29 4.35 -10.30 8.19
CA ALA A 29 4.18 -11.28 9.27
C ALA A 29 3.54 -10.67 10.53
N THR A 30 3.79 -9.39 10.81
CA THR A 30 3.18 -8.66 11.94
C THR A 30 1.65 -8.58 11.79
N GLU A 31 1.16 -8.42 10.56
CA GLU A 31 -0.25 -8.32 10.20
C GLU A 31 -0.88 -9.69 9.86
N GLY A 32 -0.09 -10.76 9.81
CA GLY A 32 -0.57 -12.10 9.45
C GLY A 32 -0.89 -12.25 7.96
N VAL A 33 -0.19 -11.50 7.11
CA VAL A 33 -0.26 -11.58 5.64
C VAL A 33 1.14 -11.76 5.07
N ASP A 34 1.25 -12.02 3.77
CA ASP A 34 2.56 -12.28 3.16
C ASP A 34 3.36 -10.97 3.02
N LEU A 35 2.70 -9.90 2.55
CA LEU A 35 3.33 -8.61 2.32
C LEU A 35 2.37 -7.47 2.69
N VAL A 36 2.94 -6.33 3.09
CA VAL A 36 2.20 -5.08 3.32
C VAL A 36 2.82 -3.99 2.47
N ALA A 37 1.99 -3.30 1.68
CA ALA A 37 2.37 -2.06 1.01
C ALA A 37 1.90 -0.86 1.83
N GLU A 38 2.78 0.10 2.09
CA GLU A 38 2.48 1.26 2.95
C GLU A 38 3.30 2.49 2.55
N TRP A 39 2.88 3.66 3.04
CA TRP A 39 3.61 4.91 2.85
C TRP A 39 4.93 4.91 3.63
N LYS A 40 5.95 5.53 3.05
CA LYS A 40 7.27 5.70 3.69
C LYS A 40 7.28 6.84 4.70
N SER A 41 6.49 6.73 5.75
CA SER A 41 6.46 7.70 6.86
C SER A 41 7.82 7.87 7.54
N ASP A 42 8.68 6.84 7.49
CA ASP A 42 9.99 6.85 8.12
C ASP A 42 11.17 7.22 7.22
N ASP A 43 10.94 7.39 5.92
CA ASP A 43 11.97 7.80 4.97
C ASP A 43 12.10 9.34 4.96
N PRO A 44 13.27 9.90 5.30
CA PRO A 44 13.45 11.35 5.37
C PRO A 44 13.23 12.05 4.02
N ASP A 45 13.43 11.37 2.89
CA ASP A 45 13.24 11.95 1.56
C ASP A 45 11.75 12.15 1.26
N TRP A 46 10.87 11.35 1.87
CA TRP A 46 9.43 11.37 1.62
C TRP A 46 8.60 11.91 2.78
N ARG A 47 9.08 11.81 4.02
CA ARG A 47 8.35 12.21 5.23
C ARG A 47 7.79 13.63 5.13
N GLN A 48 8.62 14.60 4.74
CA GLN A 48 8.18 16.00 4.60
C GLN A 48 7.03 16.16 3.60
N VAL A 49 7.13 15.50 2.43
CA VAL A 49 6.10 15.59 1.39
C VAL A 49 4.79 14.96 1.87
N LEU A 50 4.87 13.79 2.51
CA LEU A 50 3.69 13.08 3.02
C LEU A 50 2.98 13.88 4.13
N GLU A 51 3.75 14.51 5.03
CA GLU A 51 3.23 15.37 6.09
C GLU A 51 2.59 16.65 5.53
N ASP A 52 3.25 17.33 4.60
CA ASP A 52 2.75 18.57 3.97
C ASP A 52 1.43 18.34 3.21
N LEU A 53 1.26 17.15 2.63
CA LEU A 53 0.05 16.74 1.92
C LEU A 53 -1.04 16.17 2.85
N ALA A 54 -0.75 16.04 4.15
CA ALA A 54 -1.61 15.37 5.13
C ALA A 54 -2.05 13.97 4.66
N VAL A 55 -1.11 13.20 4.11
CA VAL A 55 -1.36 11.82 3.67
C VAL A 55 -1.76 10.97 4.87
N ALA A 56 -2.78 10.12 4.70
CA ALA A 56 -3.16 9.16 5.73
C ALA A 56 -2.11 8.04 5.81
N LEU A 57 -1.11 8.24 6.68
CA LEU A 57 0.03 7.32 6.85
C LEU A 57 -0.37 5.93 7.38
N THR A 58 -1.57 5.80 7.92
CA THR A 58 -2.18 4.53 8.37
C THR A 58 -2.70 3.67 7.22
N PHE A 59 -2.77 4.21 5.99
CA PHE A 59 -3.19 3.44 4.83
C PHE A 59 -2.17 2.33 4.53
N GLN A 60 -2.67 1.11 4.44
CA GLN A 60 -1.91 -0.09 4.11
C GLN A 60 -2.68 -0.93 3.09
N ILE A 61 -1.95 -1.67 2.26
CA ILE A 61 -2.51 -2.74 1.42
C ILE A 61 -1.95 -4.06 1.92
N HIS A 62 -2.81 -4.91 2.43
CA HIS A 62 -2.46 -6.25 2.89
C HIS A 62 -2.52 -7.21 1.71
N LEU A 63 -1.41 -7.87 1.42
CA LEU A 63 -1.23 -8.73 0.26
C LEU A 63 -1.08 -10.18 0.70
N ARG A 64 -1.86 -11.07 0.08
CA ARG A 64 -1.77 -12.52 0.29
C ARG A 64 -1.65 -13.27 -1.03
N LEU A 65 -0.68 -14.19 -1.11
CA LEU A 65 -0.40 -15.01 -2.28
C LEU A 65 -1.12 -16.35 -2.15
N ASP A 66 -2.02 -16.63 -3.09
CA ASP A 66 -2.64 -17.93 -3.29
C ASP A 66 -1.99 -18.63 -4.49
N ALA A 67 -0.99 -19.48 -4.20
CA ALA A 67 -0.25 -20.21 -5.22
C ALA A 67 -1.08 -21.26 -5.96
N GLU A 68 -2.11 -21.82 -5.32
CA GLU A 68 -2.96 -22.84 -5.92
C GLU A 68 -3.80 -22.25 -7.05
N ASN A 69 -4.36 -21.06 -6.82
CA ASN A 69 -5.21 -20.37 -7.78
C ASN A 69 -4.46 -19.32 -8.62
N ARG A 70 -3.18 -19.05 -8.32
CA ARG A 70 -2.38 -17.93 -8.86
C ARG A 70 -3.08 -16.59 -8.69
N LEU A 71 -3.51 -16.34 -7.45
CA LEU A 71 -4.20 -15.10 -7.10
C LEU A 71 -3.39 -14.29 -6.10
N LEU A 72 -3.24 -13.01 -6.40
CA LEU A 72 -2.79 -12.03 -5.42
C LEU A 72 -4.03 -11.35 -4.83
N HIS A 73 -4.34 -11.70 -3.59
CA HIS A 73 -5.38 -11.04 -2.81
C HIS A 73 -4.82 -9.74 -2.24
N ALA A 74 -5.54 -8.64 -2.45
CA ALA A 74 -5.19 -7.34 -1.92
C ALA A 74 -6.39 -6.73 -1.21
N VAL A 75 -6.20 -6.32 0.05
CA VAL A 75 -7.22 -5.67 0.87
C VAL A 75 -6.61 -4.37 1.39
N ASP A 76 -7.26 -3.26 1.12
CA ASP A 76 -6.85 -1.99 1.70
C ASP A 76 -7.35 -1.89 3.14
N HIS A 77 -6.54 -1.26 3.97
CA HIS A 77 -6.83 -0.95 5.36
C HIS A 77 -6.49 0.52 5.62
N LEU A 78 -7.40 1.24 6.25
CA LEU A 78 -7.18 2.61 6.67
C LEU A 78 -7.73 2.78 8.09
N VAL A 79 -6.92 3.38 8.97
CA VAL A 79 -7.34 3.77 10.31
C VAL A 79 -7.35 5.28 10.39
N GLU A 80 -8.51 5.86 10.68
CA GLU A 80 -8.65 7.31 10.89
C GLU A 80 -9.29 7.61 12.24
N TRP A 81 -8.97 8.78 12.78
CA TRP A 81 -9.62 9.31 13.96
C TRP A 81 -10.64 10.36 13.54
N ARG A 82 -11.89 10.21 13.96
CA ARG A 82 -12.98 11.13 13.65
C ARG A 82 -13.71 11.50 14.93
N GLN A 83 -14.31 12.69 14.99
CA GLN A 83 -15.20 13.06 16.09
C GLN A 83 -16.61 12.56 15.80
N ASP A 84 -17.25 11.95 16.79
CA ASP A 84 -18.67 11.61 16.74
C ASP A 84 -19.57 12.85 16.96
N ALA A 85 -20.89 12.64 17.02
CA ALA A 85 -21.86 13.72 17.17
C ALA A 85 -21.72 14.48 18.51
N GLU A 86 -21.13 13.82 19.51
CA GLU A 86 -20.87 14.33 20.84
C GLU A 86 -19.47 14.97 20.97
N GLY A 87 -18.66 14.93 19.90
CA GLY A 87 -17.32 15.50 19.85
C GLY A 87 -16.22 14.59 20.43
N GLN A 88 -16.54 13.32 20.71
CA GLN A 88 -15.57 12.33 21.18
C GLN A 88 -14.80 11.74 19.99
N TRP A 89 -13.48 11.61 20.15
CA TRP A 89 -12.63 10.95 19.17
C TRP A 89 -12.89 9.44 19.18
N ILE A 90 -13.26 8.92 18.03
CA ILE A 90 -13.44 7.50 17.76
C ILE A 90 -12.46 7.05 16.67
N GLU A 91 -11.96 5.84 16.82
CA GLU A 91 -11.14 5.17 15.81
C GLU A 91 -12.07 4.51 14.78
N CYS A 92 -11.89 4.85 13.51
CA CYS A 92 -12.64 4.32 12.38
C CYS A 92 -11.71 3.44 11.53
N HIS A 93 -12.16 2.24 11.20
CA HIS A 93 -11.44 1.28 10.36
C HIS A 93 -12.20 1.14 9.05
N ASP A 94 -11.60 1.63 7.96
CA ASP A 94 -12.12 1.48 6.61
C ASP A 94 -11.31 0.39 5.89
N THR A 95 -11.99 -0.56 5.23
CA THR A 95 -11.35 -1.69 4.53
C THR A 95 -11.98 -1.98 3.17
N GLY A 96 -11.22 -2.51 2.21
CA GLY A 96 -11.71 -2.97 0.90
C GLY A 96 -10.89 -2.44 -0.28
N ASP A 97 -11.54 -1.81 -1.26
CA ASP A 97 -10.91 -1.10 -2.39
C ASP A 97 -11.09 0.42 -2.24
N LEU A 98 -10.24 1.04 -1.42
CA LEU A 98 -10.29 2.46 -1.10
C LEU A 98 -9.61 3.28 -2.20
N GLN A 99 -10.29 4.32 -2.66
CA GLN A 99 -9.78 5.22 -3.71
C GLN A 99 -9.54 6.60 -3.09
N LEU A 100 -8.30 6.84 -2.67
CA LEU A 100 -7.92 8.06 -1.94
C LEU A 100 -6.86 8.84 -2.72
N PHE A 101 -6.88 10.16 -2.55
CA PHE A 101 -5.87 11.04 -3.10
C PHE A 101 -5.57 12.20 -2.15
N TRP A 102 -4.33 12.66 -2.17
CA TRP A 102 -3.84 13.81 -1.44
C TRP A 102 -3.12 14.72 -2.41
N SER A 103 -3.44 16.01 -2.38
CA SER A 103 -2.77 17.01 -3.21
C SER A 103 -2.41 18.23 -2.39
N GLY A 104 -1.26 18.82 -2.72
CA GLY A 104 -0.69 19.88 -1.91
C GLY A 104 0.61 20.40 -2.51
N ASN A 105 1.17 21.42 -1.86
CA ASN A 105 2.48 21.94 -2.24
C ASN A 105 3.49 21.56 -1.17
N SER A 106 4.63 21.00 -1.59
CA SER A 106 5.79 20.73 -0.74
C SER A 106 7.05 21.13 -1.51
N ASN A 107 8.05 21.71 -0.84
CA ASN A 107 9.31 22.14 -1.48
C ASN A 107 9.12 23.00 -2.75
N CYS A 108 8.14 23.91 -2.73
CA CYS A 108 7.76 24.76 -3.87
C CYS A 108 7.25 24.01 -5.12
N MET A 109 6.96 22.72 -5.00
CA MET A 109 6.39 21.87 -6.05
C MET A 109 4.97 21.43 -5.68
N HIS A 110 4.10 21.30 -6.69
CA HIS A 110 2.78 20.70 -6.49
C HIS A 110 2.88 19.18 -6.61
N HIS A 111 2.30 18.47 -5.65
CA HIS A 111 2.26 17.01 -5.59
C HIS A 111 0.82 16.52 -5.60
N LEU A 112 0.62 15.37 -6.24
CA LEU A 112 -0.57 14.54 -6.17
C LEU A 112 -0.11 13.13 -5.86
N ILE A 113 -0.60 12.56 -4.76
CA ILE A 113 -0.35 11.18 -4.35
C ILE A 113 -1.70 10.48 -4.27
N THR A 114 -1.78 9.27 -4.79
CA THR A 114 -3.00 8.48 -4.87
C THR A 114 -2.74 7.05 -4.43
N THR A 115 -3.77 6.33 -3.97
CA THR A 115 -3.66 4.89 -3.71
C THR A 115 -3.25 4.10 -4.96
N ASP A 116 -3.57 4.62 -6.16
CA ASP A 116 -3.17 4.02 -7.43
C ASP A 116 -1.67 4.04 -7.67
N ASP A 117 -0.92 4.99 -7.08
CA ASP A 117 0.54 5.01 -7.15
C ASP A 117 1.16 3.74 -6.55
N ILE A 118 0.45 3.09 -5.61
CA ILE A 118 0.82 1.80 -5.01
C ILE A 118 0.17 0.64 -5.79
N LYS A 119 -1.15 0.73 -6.03
CA LYS A 119 -1.95 -0.38 -6.59
C LYS A 119 -1.55 -0.75 -8.01
N ILE A 120 -1.37 0.23 -8.90
CA ILE A 120 -1.10 -0.03 -10.32
C ILE A 120 0.20 -0.82 -10.52
N PRO A 121 1.33 -0.45 -9.89
CA PRO A 121 2.57 -1.24 -10.01
C PRO A 121 2.44 -2.67 -9.47
N ILE A 122 1.67 -2.90 -8.42
CA ILE A 122 1.41 -4.25 -7.87
C ILE A 122 0.58 -5.07 -8.86
N GLN A 123 -0.49 -4.49 -9.40
CA GLN A 123 -1.35 -5.14 -10.40
C GLN A 123 -0.57 -5.53 -11.65
N GLN A 124 0.28 -4.62 -12.16
CA GLN A 124 1.15 -4.87 -13.30
C GLN A 124 2.15 -6.00 -13.01
N CYS A 125 2.79 -5.96 -11.84
CA CYS A 125 3.73 -6.99 -11.42
C CYS A 125 3.08 -8.38 -11.33
N ALA A 126 1.88 -8.46 -10.75
CA ALA A 126 1.12 -9.71 -10.70
C ALA A 126 0.77 -10.21 -12.11
N ALA A 127 0.27 -9.33 -12.99
CA ALA A 127 -0.09 -9.68 -14.36
C ALA A 127 1.12 -10.17 -15.17
N ASP A 128 2.27 -9.51 -15.05
CA ASP A 128 3.52 -9.90 -15.72
C ASP A 128 4.04 -11.26 -15.23
N ALA A 129 3.80 -11.59 -13.96
CA ALA A 129 4.11 -12.90 -13.38
C ALA A 129 3.05 -13.98 -13.72
N GLY A 130 1.96 -13.63 -14.41
CA GLY A 130 0.87 -14.55 -14.75
C GLY A 130 -0.10 -14.84 -13.59
N TRP A 131 -0.17 -13.94 -12.61
CA TRP A 131 -1.10 -13.99 -11.48
C TRP A 131 -2.28 -13.04 -11.71
N ALA A 132 -3.48 -13.43 -11.27
CA ALA A 132 -4.62 -12.54 -11.28
C ALA A 132 -4.65 -11.70 -9.99
N TYR A 133 -4.92 -10.40 -10.12
CA TYR A 133 -5.13 -9.51 -8.98
C TYR A 133 -6.59 -9.56 -8.53
N ARG A 134 -6.82 -9.79 -7.24
CA ARG A 134 -8.14 -9.83 -6.63
C ARG A 134 -8.22 -8.81 -5.51
N VAL A 135 -9.09 -7.82 -5.70
CA VAL A 135 -9.47 -6.89 -4.63
C VAL A 135 -10.42 -7.60 -3.66
N GLY A 136 -10.21 -7.42 -2.36
CA GLY A 136 -11.03 -8.01 -1.30
C GLY A 136 -12.06 -7.06 -0.69
#